data_AF-A0A673HY68-F1
#
_entry.id   AF-A0A673HY68-F1
#
_cell.length_a   1.000
_cell.length_b   1.000
_cell.length_c   1.000
_cell.angle_alpha   90.00
_cell.angle_beta   90.00
_cell.angle_gamma   90.00
#
_symmetry.space_group_name_H-M   'P 1'
#
loop_
_entity.id
_entity.type
_entity.pdbx_description
1 polymer ?
#
loop_
_entity_poly.entity_id
_entity_poly.type
_entity_poly.pdbx_seq_one_letter_code
_entity_poly.pdbx_strand_id
1 'polypeptide(L)'
;MNCSLDLAFPKNMIEGSGKAALSVIGDILGRALRNLHGLLQMPYGCGEQNIAVLSPNIYILQYLENTEQLTSAIRERATGFLKSGYQKQLNYENLDGSYTTFRKGEGNTWLTAFVLRTFGKAQRYIFIDPPKIQNSKQWLIRHQRPDGLYESKGKLFNNRMKGGVSDGVTITAYITASLLELNTSVMDPAVSKGLSYLKRFVGDNRNTYTTALLAYTFSLAKDKATRDYLLKKLMGIGISEGSHLHWSQSASADDSDSLAVEISSYVLLAALTADSLTSADLGFANRIVSWLVKQQNAYGGFSSTQDTVVALPALSLYATKVFSSDGSSTVTVQSAADTHHFDVNQDNKLLYQEKQLQNVPAKYSIEVKGSACVSVQMSLFYNIPTPKDSKALQIFARTGGLCQSGTGQILDVVLDIMYTGTQDSSNMVIVDMKLLSGFKLEPSSLNAVRPFNSKSVHRAEYNNDHVIMYLEEVGMITCVKNLKPAVVKVYDYYQTSKSKLLSTYLYTFKSY
;
A
#
# COMPACT_ATOMS: atom_id res chain seq x y z
N MET A 1 -0.65 11.80 -31.04
CA MET A 1 0.12 12.39 -29.93
C MET A 1 1.55 11.91 -30.06
N ASN A 2 2.54 12.81 -29.94
CA ASN A 2 3.96 12.46 -30.06
C ASN A 2 4.69 12.86 -28.78
N CYS A 3 5.53 11.98 -28.25
CA CYS A 3 6.45 12.27 -27.15
C CYS A 3 7.79 11.53 -27.34
N SER A 4 8.78 11.84 -26.51
CA SER A 4 10.08 11.16 -26.54
C SER A 4 10.55 10.81 -25.13
N LEU A 5 11.15 9.63 -24.95
CA LEU A 5 11.70 9.16 -23.69
C LEU A 5 13.18 8.76 -23.88
N ASP A 6 14.04 9.24 -22.99
CA ASP A 6 15.43 8.80 -22.90
C ASP A 6 15.53 7.63 -21.92
N LEU A 7 16.05 6.49 -22.37
CA LEU A 7 16.12 5.25 -21.58
C LEU A 7 17.58 4.87 -21.34
N ALA A 8 18.00 4.72 -20.08
CA ALA A 8 19.37 4.36 -19.71
C ALA A 8 19.43 3.56 -18.39
N PHE A 9 20.36 2.60 -18.31
CA PHE A 9 20.62 1.83 -17.09
C PHE A 9 21.39 2.66 -16.04
N PRO A 10 21.20 2.41 -14.74
CA PRO A 10 21.93 3.11 -13.68
C PRO A 10 23.38 2.63 -13.57
N LYS A 11 24.28 3.54 -13.16
CA LYS A 11 25.74 3.32 -13.11
C LYS A 11 26.21 2.19 -12.17
N ASN A 12 25.37 1.77 -11.22
CA ASN A 12 25.66 0.72 -10.24
C ASN A 12 25.05 -0.65 -10.59
N MET A 13 24.59 -0.83 -11.83
CA MET A 13 24.13 -2.10 -12.36
C MET A 13 25.27 -3.13 -12.46
N ILE A 14 24.97 -4.41 -12.20
CA ILE A 14 25.86 -5.54 -12.52
C ILE A 14 25.89 -5.72 -14.05
N GLU A 15 27.09 -5.71 -14.63
CA GLU A 15 27.31 -5.88 -16.07
C GLU A 15 26.62 -7.15 -16.61
N GLY A 16 26.04 -7.05 -17.81
CA GLY A 16 25.26 -8.13 -18.44
C GLY A 16 23.89 -8.44 -17.81
N SER A 17 23.51 -7.83 -16.67
CA SER A 17 22.21 -8.07 -16.04
C SER A 17 21.04 -7.25 -16.63
N GLY A 18 21.35 -6.22 -17.42
CA GLY A 18 20.37 -5.30 -17.99
C GLY A 18 19.48 -5.94 -19.06
N LYS A 19 18.17 -5.78 -18.91
CA LYS A 19 17.15 -6.08 -19.93
C LYS A 19 16.16 -4.93 -20.00
N ALA A 20 15.64 -4.65 -21.19
CA ALA A 20 14.68 -3.58 -21.42
C ALA A 20 13.47 -4.11 -22.19
N ALA A 21 12.27 -3.74 -21.76
CA ALA A 21 11.02 -4.13 -22.40
C ALA A 21 10.12 -2.91 -22.63
N LEU A 22 9.49 -2.88 -23.80
CA LEU A 22 8.41 -1.97 -24.16
C LEU A 22 7.09 -2.72 -24.08
N SER A 23 6.11 -2.16 -23.40
CA SER A 23 4.75 -2.68 -23.34
C SER A 23 3.70 -1.66 -23.72
N VAL A 24 2.72 -2.08 -24.50
CA VAL A 24 1.53 -1.30 -24.88
C VAL A 24 0.28 -2.05 -24.45
N ILE A 25 -0.70 -1.33 -23.92
CA ILE A 25 -2.01 -1.86 -23.53
C ILE A 25 -3.08 -0.77 -23.63
N GLY A 26 -4.32 -1.12 -23.97
CA GLY A 26 -5.44 -0.19 -24.10
C GLY A 26 -6.08 0.24 -22.78
N ASP A 27 -5.38 0.02 -21.66
CA ASP A 27 -5.91 0.29 -20.33
C ASP A 27 -4.82 0.73 -19.34
N ILE A 28 -5.11 1.79 -18.58
CA ILE A 28 -4.21 2.33 -17.55
C ILE A 28 -3.94 1.36 -16.39
N LEU A 29 -4.84 0.40 -16.11
CA LEU A 29 -4.62 -0.67 -15.14
C LEU A 29 -4.19 -2.00 -15.78
N GLY A 30 -3.97 -2.03 -17.09
CA GLY A 30 -3.71 -3.26 -17.84
C GLY A 30 -2.54 -4.11 -17.33
N ARG A 31 -1.49 -3.51 -16.74
CA ARG A 31 -0.40 -4.26 -16.07
C ARG A 31 -0.85 -4.96 -14.80
N ALA A 32 -1.68 -4.30 -14.00
CA ALA A 32 -2.30 -4.88 -12.81
C ALA A 32 -3.24 -6.05 -13.20
N LEU A 33 -3.90 -5.94 -14.35
CA LEU A 33 -4.75 -7.00 -14.91
C LEU A 33 -3.99 -8.19 -15.50
N ARG A 34 -2.84 -7.99 -16.15
CA ARG A 34 -1.95 -9.11 -16.55
C ARG A 34 -1.63 -9.98 -15.34
N ASN A 35 -1.40 -9.33 -14.20
CA ASN A 35 -1.13 -9.97 -12.92
C ASN A 35 -2.37 -10.08 -12.01
N LEU A 36 -3.60 -10.12 -12.56
CA LEU A 36 -4.84 -10.21 -11.79
C LEU A 36 -4.86 -11.39 -10.81
N HIS A 37 -4.16 -12.48 -11.13
CA HIS A 37 -3.97 -13.64 -10.25
C HIS A 37 -3.15 -13.36 -8.99
N GLY A 38 -2.20 -12.43 -9.06
CA GLY A 38 -1.38 -11.96 -7.93
C GLY A 38 -1.91 -10.66 -7.29
N LEU A 39 -2.78 -9.93 -8.00
CA LEU A 39 -3.46 -8.73 -7.51
C LEU A 39 -4.74 -9.09 -6.71
N LEU A 40 -5.53 -10.05 -7.18
CA LEU A 40 -6.61 -10.66 -6.40
C LEU A 40 -6.02 -11.68 -5.43
N GLN A 41 -5.91 -11.29 -4.16
CA GLN A 41 -5.31 -12.13 -3.12
C GLN A 41 -6.35 -12.60 -2.10
N MET A 42 -6.20 -13.82 -1.61
CA MET A 42 -7.03 -14.33 -0.51
C MET A 42 -6.62 -13.64 0.80
N PRO A 43 -7.54 -12.98 1.52
CA PRO A 43 -7.22 -12.33 2.80
C PRO A 43 -6.67 -13.30 3.85
N TYR A 44 -5.67 -12.88 4.61
CA TYR A 44 -4.95 -13.68 5.59
C TYR A 44 -4.46 -12.83 6.78
N GLY A 45 -3.93 -13.50 7.81
CA GLY A 45 -3.22 -12.84 8.90
C GLY A 45 -4.12 -12.21 9.97
N CYS A 46 -3.58 -11.19 10.63
CA CYS A 46 -4.24 -10.41 11.69
C CYS A 46 -5.36 -9.49 11.15
N GLY A 47 -6.10 -8.82 12.03
CA GLY A 47 -7.22 -7.95 11.65
C GLY A 47 -6.80 -6.77 10.76
N GLU A 48 -5.56 -6.32 10.87
CA GLU A 48 -4.95 -5.33 9.97
C GLU A 48 -4.65 -5.92 8.58
N GLN A 49 -3.92 -7.05 8.49
CA GLN A 49 -3.57 -7.67 7.22
C GLN A 49 -4.79 -8.17 6.43
N ASN A 50 -5.77 -8.74 7.12
CA ASN A 50 -6.94 -9.30 6.48
C ASN A 50 -7.77 -8.20 5.81
N ILE A 51 -7.99 -7.05 6.46
CA ILE A 51 -8.67 -5.92 5.83
C ILE A 51 -7.82 -5.23 4.75
N ALA A 52 -6.50 -5.15 4.95
CA ALA A 52 -5.53 -4.63 3.98
C ALA A 52 -5.55 -5.39 2.64
N VAL A 53 -5.71 -6.71 2.68
CA VAL A 53 -5.80 -7.58 1.49
C VAL A 53 -7.23 -7.65 0.94
N LEU A 54 -8.25 -7.54 1.79
CA LEU A 54 -9.65 -7.54 1.38
C LEU A 54 -10.03 -6.31 0.55
N SER A 55 -9.53 -5.13 0.92
CA SER A 55 -9.96 -3.85 0.33
C SER A 55 -9.60 -3.71 -1.17
N PRO A 56 -8.37 -3.99 -1.64
CA PRO A 56 -8.03 -3.96 -3.07
C PRO A 56 -8.93 -4.84 -3.95
N ASN A 57 -9.32 -6.04 -3.49
CA ASN A 57 -10.19 -6.95 -4.24
C ASN A 57 -11.53 -6.31 -4.64
N ILE A 58 -12.07 -5.42 -3.82
CA ILE A 58 -13.33 -4.71 -4.07
C ILE A 58 -13.15 -3.66 -5.16
N TYR A 59 -12.07 -2.88 -5.11
CA TYR A 59 -11.81 -1.82 -6.09
C TYR A 59 -11.43 -2.38 -7.46
N ILE A 60 -10.78 -3.55 -7.51
CA ILE A 60 -10.52 -4.32 -8.73
C ILE A 60 -11.84 -4.80 -9.36
N LEU A 61 -12.75 -5.36 -8.56
CA LEU A 61 -14.10 -5.74 -9.02
C LEU A 61 -14.88 -4.53 -9.54
N GLN A 62 -14.87 -3.42 -8.81
CA GLN A 62 -15.58 -2.19 -9.20
C GLN A 62 -15.03 -1.61 -10.51
N TYR A 63 -13.71 -1.63 -10.68
CA TYR A 63 -13.10 -1.19 -11.93
C TYR A 63 -13.48 -2.13 -13.09
N LEU A 64 -13.27 -3.45 -12.96
CA LEU A 64 -13.59 -4.42 -14.02
C LEU A 64 -15.07 -4.40 -14.40
N GLU A 65 -15.96 -4.16 -13.44
CA GLU A 65 -17.40 -4.06 -13.70
C GLU A 65 -17.75 -2.79 -14.48
N ASN A 66 -17.16 -1.64 -14.12
CA ASN A 66 -17.46 -0.37 -14.76
C ASN A 66 -16.69 -0.15 -16.09
N THR A 67 -15.71 -0.99 -16.43
CA THR A 67 -15.03 -1.00 -17.73
C THR A 67 -15.47 -2.17 -18.63
N GLU A 68 -16.50 -2.92 -18.22
CA GLU A 68 -17.09 -4.05 -18.97
C GLU A 68 -16.13 -5.26 -19.16
N GLN A 69 -15.13 -5.38 -18.28
CA GLN A 69 -14.07 -6.41 -18.32
C GLN A 69 -14.30 -7.57 -17.33
N LEU A 70 -15.35 -7.51 -16.50
CA LEU A 70 -15.60 -8.46 -15.42
C LEU A 70 -16.25 -9.78 -15.91
N THR A 71 -15.41 -10.79 -16.18
CA THR A 71 -15.89 -12.14 -16.50
C THR A 71 -16.47 -12.88 -15.28
N SER A 72 -17.35 -13.85 -15.51
CA SER A 72 -17.97 -14.66 -14.45
C SER A 72 -16.93 -15.37 -13.58
N ALA A 73 -15.89 -15.95 -14.18
CA ALA A 73 -14.82 -16.64 -13.45
C ALA A 73 -14.04 -15.70 -12.51
N ILE A 74 -13.81 -14.44 -12.93
CA ILE A 74 -13.19 -13.43 -12.07
C ILE A 74 -14.15 -13.03 -10.95
N ARG A 75 -15.43 -12.81 -11.27
CA ARG A 75 -16.48 -12.44 -10.30
C ARG A 75 -16.63 -13.51 -9.21
N GLU A 76 -16.72 -14.79 -9.58
CA GLU A 76 -16.84 -15.91 -8.64
C GLU A 76 -15.62 -16.02 -7.72
N ARG A 77 -14.40 -15.99 -8.28
CA ARG A 77 -13.16 -16.06 -7.49
C ARG A 77 -13.02 -14.89 -6.52
N ALA A 78 -13.22 -13.66 -7.01
CA ALA A 78 -13.09 -12.47 -6.19
C ALA A 78 -14.18 -12.41 -5.11
N THR A 79 -15.44 -12.74 -5.42
CA THR A 79 -16.50 -12.81 -4.38
C THR A 79 -16.26 -13.93 -3.37
N GLY A 80 -15.63 -15.03 -3.76
CA GLY A 80 -15.14 -16.05 -2.83
C GLY A 80 -14.10 -15.50 -1.85
N PHE A 81 -13.12 -14.73 -2.34
CA PHE A 81 -12.15 -14.03 -1.49
C PHE A 81 -12.81 -12.98 -0.60
N LEU A 82 -13.80 -12.22 -1.11
CA LEU A 82 -14.55 -11.25 -0.30
C LEU A 82 -15.30 -11.93 0.84
N LYS A 83 -16.04 -13.03 0.57
CA LYS A 83 -16.77 -13.82 1.59
C LYS A 83 -15.81 -14.35 2.66
N SER A 84 -14.68 -14.93 2.26
CA SER A 84 -13.69 -15.46 3.21
C SER A 84 -13.05 -14.35 4.04
N GLY A 85 -12.68 -13.22 3.43
CA GLY A 85 -12.10 -12.08 4.13
C GLY A 85 -13.06 -11.43 5.12
N TYR A 86 -14.34 -11.28 4.76
CA TYR A 86 -15.39 -10.82 5.66
C TYR A 86 -15.50 -11.72 6.89
N GLN A 87 -15.70 -13.03 6.70
CA GLN A 87 -15.80 -14.00 7.80
C GLN A 87 -14.54 -14.05 8.67
N LYS A 88 -13.35 -13.93 8.08
CA LYS A 88 -12.09 -13.80 8.83
C LYS A 88 -12.05 -12.53 9.67
N GLN A 89 -12.48 -11.38 9.11
CA GLN A 89 -12.43 -10.09 9.78
C GLN A 89 -13.34 -10.02 11.02
N LEU A 90 -14.49 -10.70 11.01
CA LEU A 90 -15.42 -10.77 12.16
C LEU A 90 -14.76 -11.38 13.42
N ASN A 91 -13.67 -12.16 13.29
CA ASN A 91 -12.93 -12.68 14.45
C ASN A 91 -12.13 -11.59 15.21
N TYR A 92 -12.09 -10.36 14.68
CA TYR A 92 -11.39 -9.21 15.25
C TYR A 92 -12.35 -8.07 15.66
N GLU A 93 -13.66 -8.34 15.61
CA GLU A 93 -14.73 -7.45 16.07
C GLU A 93 -14.95 -7.65 17.59
N ASN A 94 -15.00 -6.56 18.33
CA ASN A 94 -15.40 -6.53 19.74
C ASN A 94 -16.94 -6.46 19.87
N LEU A 95 -17.46 -6.83 21.04
CA LEU A 95 -18.91 -6.77 21.33
C LEU A 95 -19.53 -5.37 21.20
N ASP A 96 -18.72 -4.31 21.27
CA ASP A 96 -19.14 -2.92 21.11
C ASP A 96 -19.18 -2.45 19.64
N GLY A 97 -18.79 -3.30 18.68
CA GLY A 97 -18.73 -2.99 17.25
C GLY A 97 -17.39 -2.41 16.77
N SER A 98 -16.39 -2.29 17.64
CA SER A 98 -15.03 -1.87 17.26
C SER A 98 -14.18 -3.00 16.68
N TYR A 99 -13.15 -2.66 15.92
CA TYR A 99 -12.17 -3.62 15.39
C TYR A 99 -10.79 -3.47 16.03
N THR A 100 -10.11 -4.60 16.15
CA THR A 100 -8.80 -4.77 16.79
C THR A 100 -7.79 -5.40 15.83
N THR A 101 -6.49 -5.17 16.04
CA THR A 101 -5.44 -5.83 15.24
C THR A 101 -5.35 -7.31 15.57
N PHE A 102 -5.45 -7.66 16.85
CA PHE A 102 -5.48 -9.03 17.38
C PHE A 102 -6.78 -9.24 18.13
N ARG A 103 -7.31 -10.48 18.14
CA ARG A 103 -8.69 -10.85 18.58
C ARG A 103 -9.13 -10.40 19.99
N LYS A 104 -8.24 -9.78 20.77
CA LYS A 104 -8.50 -9.16 22.08
C LYS A 104 -7.69 -7.88 22.16
N GLY A 105 -8.31 -6.80 22.63
CA GLY A 105 -7.65 -5.51 22.86
C GLY A 105 -8.64 -4.36 22.80
N GLU A 106 -8.14 -3.14 23.03
CA GLU A 106 -8.93 -1.92 22.84
C GLU A 106 -9.25 -1.70 21.36
N GLY A 107 -10.48 -1.29 21.08
CA GLY A 107 -10.94 -0.94 19.73
C GLY A 107 -10.13 0.22 19.14
N ASN A 108 -9.69 0.06 17.89
CA ASN A 108 -8.91 1.07 17.19
C ASN A 108 -9.80 1.95 16.30
N THR A 109 -9.77 3.28 16.49
CA THR A 109 -10.68 4.19 15.76
C THR A 109 -10.45 4.16 14.26
N TRP A 110 -9.19 4.19 13.83
CA TRP A 110 -8.85 4.17 12.41
C TRP A 110 -9.20 2.82 11.77
N LEU A 111 -8.85 1.71 12.41
CA LEU A 111 -9.14 0.37 11.88
C LEU A 111 -10.65 0.13 11.77
N THR A 112 -11.42 0.56 12.77
CA THR A 112 -12.89 0.45 12.76
C THR A 112 -13.50 1.23 11.60
N ALA A 113 -13.00 2.44 11.33
CA ALA A 113 -13.41 3.23 10.17
C ALA A 113 -13.01 2.59 8.83
N PHE A 114 -11.79 2.05 8.73
CA PHE A 114 -11.33 1.38 7.51
C PHE A 114 -12.10 0.10 7.21
N VAL A 115 -12.44 -0.70 8.24
CA VAL A 115 -13.29 -1.88 8.11
C VAL A 115 -14.71 -1.48 7.71
N LEU A 116 -15.31 -0.48 8.37
CA LEU A 116 -16.63 0.06 8.02
C LEU A 116 -16.71 0.48 6.54
N ARG A 117 -15.75 1.31 6.09
CA ARG A 117 -15.63 1.75 4.69
C ARG A 117 -15.52 0.57 3.74
N THR A 118 -14.60 -0.37 4.02
CA THR A 118 -14.34 -1.54 3.17
C THR A 118 -15.56 -2.46 3.09
N PHE A 119 -16.21 -2.77 4.21
CA PHE A 119 -17.42 -3.60 4.22
C PHE A 119 -18.59 -2.93 3.50
N GLY A 120 -18.81 -1.62 3.70
CA GLY A 120 -19.88 -0.90 3.01
C GLY A 120 -19.67 -0.83 1.49
N LYS A 121 -18.43 -0.80 0.99
CA LYS A 121 -18.14 -1.00 -0.44
C LYS A 121 -18.35 -2.46 -0.89
N ALA A 122 -18.03 -3.44 -0.03
CA ALA A 122 -18.20 -4.87 -0.32
C ALA A 122 -19.68 -5.28 -0.51
N GLN A 123 -20.63 -4.54 0.06
CA GLN A 123 -22.08 -4.78 -0.08
C GLN A 123 -22.58 -4.83 -1.54
N ARG A 124 -21.85 -4.22 -2.50
CA ARG A 124 -22.17 -4.31 -3.93
C ARG A 124 -21.94 -5.72 -4.52
N TYR A 125 -21.11 -6.54 -3.88
CA TYR A 125 -20.64 -7.83 -4.42
C TYR A 125 -20.95 -9.04 -3.52
N ILE A 126 -21.09 -8.83 -2.22
CA ILE A 126 -21.39 -9.89 -1.24
C ILE A 126 -22.38 -9.39 -0.18
N PHE A 127 -23.12 -10.32 0.42
CA PHE A 127 -23.92 -10.01 1.61
C PHE A 127 -23.00 -9.65 2.78
N ILE A 128 -23.27 -8.51 3.42
CA ILE A 128 -22.70 -8.07 4.69
C ILE A 128 -23.87 -7.83 5.63
N ASP A 129 -23.82 -8.43 6.82
CA ASP A 129 -24.86 -8.32 7.84
C ASP A 129 -25.08 -6.85 8.29
N PRO A 130 -26.25 -6.23 8.06
CA PRO A 130 -26.47 -4.80 8.33
C PRO A 130 -26.21 -4.35 9.78
N PRO A 131 -26.55 -5.13 10.84
CA PRO A 131 -26.11 -4.87 12.21
C PRO A 131 -24.61 -4.62 12.35
N LYS A 132 -23.74 -5.29 11.57
CA LYS A 132 -22.28 -5.11 11.65
C LYS A 132 -21.83 -3.74 11.16
N ILE A 133 -22.41 -3.27 10.06
CA ILE A 133 -22.21 -1.90 9.57
C ILE A 133 -22.71 -0.88 10.61
N GLN A 134 -23.92 -1.09 11.14
CA GLN A 134 -24.55 -0.14 12.05
C GLN A 134 -23.82 -0.06 13.40
N ASN A 135 -23.40 -1.19 13.97
CA ASN A 135 -22.67 -1.22 15.25
C ASN A 135 -21.34 -0.46 15.16
N SER A 136 -20.54 -0.71 14.12
CA SER A 136 -19.28 0.01 13.91
C SER A 136 -19.50 1.51 13.61
N LYS A 137 -20.54 1.87 12.86
CA LYS A 137 -20.92 3.29 12.69
C LYS A 137 -21.28 3.93 14.03
N GLN A 138 -22.11 3.29 14.85
CA GLN A 138 -22.51 3.80 16.17
C GLN A 138 -21.33 3.89 17.14
N TRP A 139 -20.41 2.93 17.12
CA TRP A 139 -19.20 2.98 17.93
C TRP A 139 -18.33 4.19 17.59
N LEU A 140 -18.12 4.47 16.30
CA LEU A 140 -17.37 5.66 15.87
C LEU A 140 -18.07 6.95 16.30
N ILE A 141 -19.40 7.04 16.15
CA ILE A 141 -20.19 8.23 16.54
C ILE A 141 -20.10 8.49 18.05
N ARG A 142 -20.10 7.44 18.89
CA ARG A 142 -19.90 7.58 20.34
C ARG A 142 -18.51 8.12 20.72
N HIS A 143 -17.55 8.03 19.81
CA HIS A 143 -16.19 8.56 19.94
C HIS A 143 -15.99 9.90 19.20
N GLN A 144 -17.09 10.54 18.77
CA GLN A 144 -17.07 11.92 18.29
C GLN A 144 -17.41 12.88 19.44
N ARG A 145 -16.52 13.84 19.68
CA ARG A 145 -16.71 14.92 20.64
C ARG A 145 -17.78 15.92 20.19
N PRO A 146 -18.36 16.73 21.11
CA PRO A 146 -19.36 17.74 20.76
C PRO A 146 -18.91 18.78 19.73
N ASP A 147 -17.61 19.06 19.65
CA ASP A 147 -16.98 19.96 18.68
C ASP A 147 -16.75 19.32 17.29
N GLY A 148 -17.04 18.03 17.12
CA GLY A 148 -16.97 17.28 15.86
C GLY A 148 -15.69 16.46 15.66
N LEU A 149 -14.69 16.62 16.53
CA LEU A 149 -13.45 15.84 16.54
C LEU A 149 -13.72 14.37 16.88
N TYR A 150 -13.19 13.43 16.09
CA TYR A 150 -13.12 12.02 16.48
C TYR A 150 -11.86 11.73 17.28
N GLU A 151 -12.00 10.97 18.36
CA GLU A 151 -10.87 10.60 19.22
C GLU A 151 -10.10 9.40 18.67
N SER A 152 -8.77 9.54 18.55
CA SER A 152 -7.88 8.43 18.22
C SER A 152 -7.70 7.51 19.43
N LYS A 153 -8.29 6.31 19.36
CA LYS A 153 -8.12 5.21 20.33
C LYS A 153 -7.43 4.01 19.70
N GLY A 154 -6.80 3.21 20.55
CA GLY A 154 -6.05 2.01 20.18
C GLY A 154 -4.71 2.29 19.47
N LYS A 155 -3.76 1.37 19.63
CA LYS A 155 -2.52 1.34 18.85
C LYS A 155 -2.75 0.56 17.54
N LEU A 156 -2.07 0.94 16.46
CA LEU A 156 -1.89 0.07 15.29
C LEU A 156 -0.46 -0.46 15.31
N PHE A 157 -0.28 -1.67 14.79
CA PHE A 157 1.02 -2.32 14.68
C PHE A 157 1.63 -2.12 13.27
N ASN A 158 0.82 -1.70 12.30
CA ASN A 158 1.25 -1.12 11.03
C ASN A 158 0.87 0.36 10.90
N ASN A 159 1.75 1.28 11.26
CA ASN A 159 1.47 2.70 11.09
C ASN A 159 1.41 3.13 9.61
N ARG A 160 1.99 2.34 8.68
CA ARG A 160 1.87 2.61 7.23
C ARG A 160 0.46 2.32 6.67
N MET A 161 -0.41 1.64 7.42
CA MET A 161 -1.82 1.52 7.02
C MET A 161 -2.60 2.80 7.24
N LYS A 162 -2.26 3.63 8.23
CA LYS A 162 -2.83 4.98 8.38
C LYS A 162 -2.40 5.94 7.28
N GLY A 163 -1.25 5.68 6.64
CA GLY A 163 -0.64 6.61 5.70
C GLY A 163 -0.36 7.94 6.37
N GLY A 164 -0.88 9.04 5.80
CA GLY A 164 -0.77 10.37 6.41
C GLY A 164 -1.69 10.66 7.61
N VAL A 165 -2.57 9.74 8.03
CA VAL A 165 -3.49 9.96 9.17
C VAL A 165 -2.75 9.88 10.51
N SER A 166 -2.29 11.02 11.02
CA SER A 166 -1.45 11.14 12.22
C SER A 166 -2.04 12.01 13.35
N ASP A 167 -3.06 12.82 13.08
CA ASP A 167 -3.60 13.82 14.00
C ASP A 167 -5.14 13.84 14.08
N GLY A 168 -5.69 14.70 14.96
CA GLY A 168 -7.13 14.85 15.16
C GLY A 168 -7.90 15.37 13.94
N VAL A 169 -7.25 16.12 13.06
CA VAL A 169 -7.88 16.70 11.86
C VAL A 169 -7.98 15.62 10.77
N THR A 170 -6.88 14.92 10.52
CA THR A 170 -6.78 13.85 9.52
C THR A 170 -7.64 12.65 9.88
N ILE A 171 -7.72 12.23 11.16
CA ILE A 171 -8.62 11.13 11.57
C ILE A 171 -10.10 11.53 11.40
N THR A 172 -10.45 12.77 11.75
CA THR A 172 -11.81 13.31 11.58
C THR A 172 -12.19 13.41 10.11
N ALA A 173 -11.28 13.85 9.24
CA ALA A 173 -11.47 13.88 7.79
C ALA A 173 -11.65 12.47 7.22
N TYR A 174 -10.79 11.52 7.59
CA TYR A 174 -10.86 10.13 7.14
C TYR A 174 -12.19 9.46 7.52
N ILE A 175 -12.66 9.63 8.76
CA ILE A 175 -13.94 9.06 9.22
C ILE A 175 -15.12 9.75 8.52
N THR A 176 -15.10 11.08 8.39
CA THR A 176 -16.16 11.85 7.73
C THR A 176 -16.26 11.47 6.24
N ALA A 177 -15.13 11.36 5.53
CA ALA A 177 -15.07 10.86 4.16
C ALA A 177 -15.58 9.42 4.05
N SER A 178 -15.21 8.55 4.99
CA SER A 178 -15.69 7.16 5.03
C SER A 178 -17.21 7.08 5.18
N LEU A 179 -17.83 7.91 6.03
CA LEU A 179 -19.29 7.96 6.18
C LEU A 179 -19.98 8.48 4.91
N LEU A 180 -19.45 9.52 4.28
CA LEU A 180 -19.95 10.08 3.02
C LEU A 180 -19.82 9.09 1.85
N GLU A 181 -18.72 8.34 1.79
CA GLU A 181 -18.52 7.27 0.80
C GLU A 181 -19.54 6.13 0.89
N LEU A 182 -20.17 5.95 2.05
CA LEU A 182 -21.27 5.01 2.29
C LEU A 182 -22.65 5.68 2.15
N ASN A 183 -22.71 6.82 1.45
CA ASN A 183 -23.92 7.61 1.22
C ASN A 183 -24.63 8.07 2.51
N THR A 184 -23.91 8.21 3.63
CA THR A 184 -24.47 8.89 4.80
C THR A 184 -24.75 10.34 4.44
N SER A 185 -25.98 10.80 4.68
CA SER A 185 -26.40 12.17 4.36
C SER A 185 -25.51 13.22 5.03
N VAL A 186 -25.25 14.33 4.34
CA VAL A 186 -24.61 15.52 4.90
C VAL A 186 -25.41 16.14 6.07
N MET A 187 -26.69 15.80 6.19
CA MET A 187 -27.57 16.19 7.31
C MET A 187 -27.48 15.23 8.52
N ASP A 188 -26.75 14.10 8.41
CA ASP A 188 -26.48 13.22 9.56
C ASP A 188 -25.70 14.04 10.61
N PRO A 189 -26.13 14.05 11.90
CA PRO A 189 -25.47 14.82 12.95
C PRO A 189 -23.96 14.53 13.09
N ALA A 190 -23.51 13.31 12.79
CA ALA A 190 -22.10 12.96 12.88
C ALA A 190 -21.28 13.54 11.72
N VAL A 191 -21.84 13.53 10.51
CA VAL A 191 -21.21 14.07 9.30
C VAL A 191 -21.19 15.61 9.34
N SER A 192 -22.32 16.24 9.67
CA SER A 192 -22.43 17.70 9.78
C SER A 192 -21.50 18.30 10.84
N LYS A 193 -21.35 17.67 12.01
CA LYS A 193 -20.36 18.04 13.03
C LYS A 193 -18.93 17.85 12.53
N GLY A 194 -18.63 16.72 11.90
CA GLY A 194 -17.31 16.44 11.32
C GLY A 194 -16.91 17.51 10.29
N LEU A 195 -17.77 17.80 9.32
CA LEU A 195 -17.55 18.85 8.33
C LEU A 195 -17.38 20.24 8.97
N SER A 196 -18.16 20.56 10.00
CA SER A 196 -18.08 21.84 10.72
C SER A 196 -16.74 21.99 11.48
N TYR A 197 -16.25 20.92 12.09
CA TYR A 197 -14.91 20.87 12.70
C TYR A 197 -13.83 21.12 11.65
N LEU A 198 -13.89 20.37 10.53
CA LEU A 198 -12.89 20.40 9.47
C LEU A 198 -12.82 21.75 8.74
N LYS A 199 -13.95 22.48 8.63
CA LYS A 199 -13.97 23.83 8.03
C LYS A 199 -13.02 24.82 8.72
N ARG A 200 -12.71 24.63 10.01
CA ARG A 200 -11.74 25.44 10.75
C ARG A 200 -10.30 25.33 10.24
N PHE A 201 -9.97 24.22 9.57
CA PHE A 201 -8.60 23.90 9.13
C PHE A 201 -8.38 24.09 7.62
N VAL A 202 -9.40 24.51 6.87
CA VAL A 202 -9.33 24.75 5.41
C VAL A 202 -8.23 25.75 5.04
N GLY A 203 -8.03 26.77 5.88
CA GLY A 203 -6.98 27.78 5.72
C GLY A 203 -5.58 27.38 6.22
N ASP A 204 -5.38 26.21 6.83
CA ASP A 204 -4.05 25.79 7.30
C ASP A 204 -3.21 25.23 6.14
N ASN A 205 -2.09 25.89 5.84
CA ASN A 205 -1.21 25.57 4.72
C ASN A 205 -0.01 24.69 5.09
N ARG A 206 0.11 24.25 6.36
CA ARG A 206 1.29 23.51 6.86
C ARG A 206 1.38 22.07 6.39
N ASN A 207 0.27 21.46 5.98
CA ASN A 207 0.19 20.04 5.67
C ASN A 207 -0.52 19.78 4.34
N THR A 208 0.24 19.31 3.35
CA THR A 208 -0.26 18.97 2.01
C THR A 208 -1.21 17.79 2.07
N TYR A 209 -0.91 16.78 2.89
CA TYR A 209 -1.77 15.62 3.10
C TYR A 209 -3.14 16.02 3.66
N THR A 210 -3.17 16.81 4.74
CA THR A 210 -4.42 17.33 5.32
C THR A 210 -5.20 18.13 4.28
N THR A 211 -4.53 18.98 3.49
CA THR A 211 -5.19 19.75 2.43
C THR A 211 -5.83 18.86 1.36
N ALA A 212 -5.14 17.80 0.92
CA ALA A 212 -5.66 16.86 -0.09
C ALA A 212 -6.83 16.01 0.44
N LEU A 213 -6.72 15.48 1.67
CA LEU A 213 -7.78 14.71 2.31
C LEU A 213 -9.03 15.58 2.59
N LEU A 214 -8.84 16.84 3.00
CA LEU A 214 -9.93 17.81 3.11
C LEU A 214 -10.59 18.08 1.76
N ALA A 215 -9.81 18.29 0.69
CA ALA A 215 -10.35 18.52 -0.65
C ALA A 215 -11.27 17.36 -1.08
N TYR A 216 -10.83 16.12 -0.86
CA TYR A 216 -11.64 14.94 -1.14
C TYR A 216 -12.90 14.85 -0.25
N THR A 217 -12.76 15.12 1.05
CA THR A 217 -13.89 15.10 2.00
C THR A 217 -14.97 16.12 1.62
N PHE A 218 -14.59 17.34 1.22
CA PHE A 218 -15.54 18.36 0.77
C PHE A 218 -16.09 18.10 -0.64
N SER A 219 -15.34 17.43 -1.54
CA SER A 219 -15.91 16.88 -2.79
C SER A 219 -17.04 15.90 -2.50
N LEU A 220 -16.84 14.92 -1.61
CA LEU A 220 -17.86 13.95 -1.22
C LEU A 220 -19.09 14.63 -0.60
N ALA A 221 -18.88 15.67 0.21
CA ALA A 221 -19.96 16.48 0.81
C ALA A 221 -20.66 17.43 -0.18
N LYS A 222 -20.22 17.50 -1.45
CA LYS A 222 -20.69 18.42 -2.49
C LYS A 222 -20.53 19.92 -2.15
N ASP A 223 -19.62 20.26 -1.23
CA ASP A 223 -19.31 21.65 -0.87
C ASP A 223 -18.32 22.25 -1.89
N LYS A 224 -18.87 22.69 -3.02
CA LYS A 224 -18.08 23.17 -4.18
C LYS A 224 -17.13 24.29 -3.81
N ALA A 225 -17.58 25.29 -3.05
CA ALA A 225 -16.77 26.45 -2.70
C ALA A 225 -15.52 26.06 -1.86
N THR A 226 -15.69 25.21 -0.85
CA THR A 226 -14.56 24.74 -0.02
C THR A 226 -13.61 23.85 -0.82
N ARG A 227 -14.18 22.99 -1.65
CA ARG A 227 -13.47 22.06 -2.54
C ARG A 227 -12.63 22.78 -3.60
N ASP A 228 -13.19 23.79 -4.27
CA ASP A 228 -12.52 24.59 -5.30
C ASP A 228 -11.38 25.42 -4.70
N TYR A 229 -11.58 25.99 -3.50
CA TYR A 229 -10.53 26.69 -2.75
C TYR A 229 -9.34 25.78 -2.42
N LEU A 230 -9.61 24.58 -1.89
CA LEU A 230 -8.57 23.61 -1.53
C LEU A 230 -7.83 23.09 -2.77
N LEU A 231 -8.55 22.78 -3.86
CA LEU A 231 -7.92 22.37 -5.13
C LEU A 231 -7.05 23.48 -5.72
N LYS A 232 -7.49 24.74 -5.72
CA LYS A 232 -6.69 25.89 -6.19
C LYS A 232 -5.39 26.04 -5.38
N LYS A 233 -5.46 25.86 -4.05
CA LYS A 233 -4.29 25.85 -3.17
C LYS A 233 -3.34 24.70 -3.49
N LEU A 234 -3.85 23.49 -3.68
CA LEU A 234 -3.05 22.32 -4.09
C LEU A 234 -2.37 22.55 -5.44
N MET A 235 -3.05 23.09 -6.44
CA MET A 235 -2.46 23.43 -7.74
C MET A 235 -1.25 24.37 -7.61
N GLY A 236 -1.26 25.29 -6.65
CA GLY A 236 -0.14 26.21 -6.38
C GLY A 236 1.11 25.57 -5.78
N ILE A 237 1.03 24.33 -5.28
CA ILE A 237 2.13 23.58 -4.66
C ILE A 237 2.38 22.22 -5.34
N GLY A 238 1.77 21.97 -6.49
CA GLY A 238 1.92 20.71 -7.24
C GLY A 238 3.28 20.62 -7.95
N ILE A 239 3.93 19.46 -7.83
CA ILE A 239 5.20 19.16 -8.47
C ILE A 239 4.93 18.73 -9.92
N SER A 240 5.29 19.60 -10.85
CA SER A 240 4.98 19.49 -12.28
C SER A 240 6.22 19.14 -13.11
N GLU A 241 6.35 17.87 -13.48
CA GLU A 241 7.47 17.33 -14.28
C GLU A 241 7.00 16.96 -15.69
N GLY A 242 6.96 17.96 -16.58
CA GLY A 242 6.44 17.80 -17.93
C GLY A 242 4.98 17.35 -17.92
N SER A 243 4.69 16.18 -18.49
CA SER A 243 3.34 15.58 -18.48
C SER A 243 2.89 15.09 -17.10
N HIS A 244 3.79 14.91 -16.14
CA HIS A 244 3.46 14.41 -14.80
C HIS A 244 3.08 15.56 -13.84
N LEU A 245 2.13 15.30 -12.96
CA LEU A 245 1.74 16.19 -11.86
C LEU A 245 1.50 15.37 -10.59
N HIS A 246 2.11 15.76 -9.48
CA HIS A 246 1.97 15.06 -8.19
C HIS A 246 2.19 15.98 -7.00
N TRP A 247 2.00 15.45 -5.80
CA TRP A 247 2.17 16.17 -4.53
C TRP A 247 2.91 15.32 -3.50
N SER A 248 3.71 15.96 -2.67
CA SER A 248 4.41 15.38 -1.51
C SER A 248 4.17 16.24 -0.26
N GLN A 249 4.59 15.76 0.91
CA GLN A 249 4.44 16.50 2.17
C GLN A 249 5.59 17.51 2.37
N SER A 250 6.75 17.25 1.77
CA SER A 250 7.95 18.10 1.73
C SER A 250 8.53 18.17 0.32
N ALA A 251 9.27 19.24 0.01
CA ALA A 251 9.95 19.39 -1.28
C ALA A 251 11.24 18.55 -1.40
N SER A 252 11.63 17.85 -0.33
CA SER A 252 12.78 16.95 -0.28
C SER A 252 12.40 15.54 -0.76
N ALA A 253 13.24 14.95 -1.62
CA ALA A 253 13.08 13.59 -2.17
C ALA A 253 13.25 12.44 -1.14
N ASP A 254 13.32 12.75 0.16
CA ASP A 254 13.37 11.77 1.26
C ASP A 254 11.98 11.40 1.82
N ASP A 255 10.91 12.08 1.40
CA ASP A 255 9.55 11.62 1.66
C ASP A 255 9.32 10.25 1.01
N SER A 256 8.67 9.34 1.74
CA SER A 256 8.39 8.01 1.17
C SER A 256 7.41 8.14 -0.01
N ASP A 257 7.75 7.50 -1.14
CA ASP A 257 6.93 7.50 -2.37
C ASP A 257 5.44 7.17 -2.08
N SER A 258 5.19 6.32 -1.09
CA SER A 258 3.87 5.96 -0.57
C SER A 258 3.00 7.15 -0.18
N LEU A 259 3.55 8.15 0.53
CA LEU A 259 2.76 9.28 1.00
C LEU A 259 2.44 10.21 -0.18
N ALA A 260 3.38 10.43 -1.08
CA ALA A 260 3.14 11.20 -2.30
C ALA A 260 2.07 10.55 -3.21
N VAL A 261 2.05 9.21 -3.29
CA VAL A 261 0.97 8.45 -3.95
C VAL A 261 -0.37 8.66 -3.27
N GLU A 262 -0.46 8.58 -1.93
CA GLU A 262 -1.72 8.78 -1.21
C GLU A 262 -2.26 10.22 -1.37
N ILE A 263 -1.41 11.24 -1.19
CA ILE A 263 -1.77 12.65 -1.38
C ILE A 263 -2.29 12.87 -2.81
N SER A 264 -1.52 12.47 -3.83
CA SER A 264 -1.87 12.66 -5.23
C SER A 264 -3.16 11.92 -5.61
N SER A 265 -3.42 10.77 -4.99
CA SER A 265 -4.65 10.00 -5.19
C SER A 265 -5.87 10.69 -4.58
N TYR A 266 -5.75 11.33 -3.41
CA TYR A 266 -6.84 12.18 -2.88
C TYR A 266 -7.10 13.41 -3.74
N VAL A 267 -6.06 14.06 -4.31
CA VAL A 267 -6.28 15.18 -5.25
C VAL A 267 -7.00 14.70 -6.52
N LEU A 268 -6.61 13.55 -7.06
CA LEU A 268 -7.27 12.93 -8.22
C LEU A 268 -8.75 12.60 -7.91
N LEU A 269 -9.02 11.94 -6.78
CA LEU A 269 -10.39 11.66 -6.32
C LEU A 269 -11.21 12.95 -6.13
N ALA A 270 -10.63 13.98 -5.50
CA ALA A 270 -11.29 15.25 -5.27
C ALA A 270 -11.70 15.94 -6.59
N ALA A 271 -10.83 15.92 -7.60
CA ALA A 271 -11.09 16.46 -8.94
C ALA A 271 -12.18 15.66 -9.68
N LEU A 272 -12.11 14.33 -9.66
CA LEU A 272 -13.04 13.45 -10.40
C LEU A 272 -14.44 13.30 -9.78
N THR A 273 -14.62 13.76 -8.55
CA THR A 273 -15.90 13.72 -7.80
C THR A 273 -16.79 14.95 -8.09
N ALA A 274 -16.44 15.78 -9.09
CA ALA A 274 -17.32 16.86 -9.57
C ALA A 274 -18.58 16.31 -10.29
N ASP A 275 -19.70 17.04 -10.20
CA ASP A 275 -20.97 16.64 -10.86
C ASP A 275 -20.84 16.57 -12.40
N SER A 276 -19.98 17.41 -12.96
CA SER A 276 -19.60 17.43 -14.38
C SER A 276 -18.08 17.58 -14.50
N LEU A 277 -17.51 17.02 -15.57
CA LEU A 277 -16.08 17.09 -15.89
C LEU A 277 -15.94 17.59 -17.33
N THR A 278 -15.08 18.57 -17.55
CA THR A 278 -14.69 19.04 -18.88
C THR A 278 -13.47 18.26 -19.40
N SER A 279 -13.18 18.38 -20.70
CA SER A 279 -11.94 17.84 -21.28
C SER A 279 -10.68 18.43 -20.64
N ALA A 280 -10.75 19.65 -20.08
CA ALA A 280 -9.66 20.25 -19.33
C ALA A 280 -9.46 19.59 -17.95
N ASP A 281 -10.55 19.24 -17.26
CA ASP A 281 -10.50 18.52 -15.97
C ASP A 281 -9.96 17.10 -16.16
N LEU A 282 -10.38 16.41 -17.22
CA LEU A 282 -9.84 15.10 -17.59
C LEU A 282 -8.37 15.20 -18.02
N GLY A 283 -7.98 16.26 -18.73
CA GLY A 283 -6.58 16.55 -19.06
C GLY A 283 -5.71 16.80 -17.82
N PHE A 284 -6.23 17.53 -16.83
CA PHE A 284 -5.58 17.73 -15.52
C PHE A 284 -5.44 16.40 -14.77
N ALA A 285 -6.52 15.64 -14.66
CA ALA A 285 -6.53 14.33 -14.01
C ALA A 285 -5.54 13.35 -14.68
N ASN A 286 -5.44 13.35 -16.02
CA ASN A 286 -4.50 12.52 -16.78
C ASN A 286 -3.03 12.75 -16.39
N ARG A 287 -2.64 13.98 -16.02
CA ARG A 287 -1.27 14.27 -15.56
C ARG A 287 -0.94 13.59 -14.22
N ILE A 288 -1.95 13.49 -13.35
CA ILE A 288 -1.85 12.80 -12.06
C ILE A 288 -1.84 11.29 -12.26
N VAL A 289 -2.76 10.77 -13.09
CA VAL A 289 -2.84 9.35 -13.48
C VAL A 289 -1.53 8.87 -14.10
N SER A 290 -0.94 9.65 -15.01
CA SER A 290 0.33 9.32 -15.67
C SER A 290 1.46 9.15 -14.65
N TRP A 291 1.50 10.00 -13.61
CA TRP A 291 2.48 9.86 -12.54
C TRP A 291 2.17 8.65 -11.63
N LEU A 292 0.90 8.45 -11.24
CA LEU A 292 0.49 7.30 -10.41
C LEU A 292 0.80 5.95 -11.09
N VAL A 293 0.51 5.81 -12.39
CA VAL A 293 0.83 4.57 -13.15
C VAL A 293 2.34 4.32 -13.19
N LYS A 294 3.18 5.37 -13.22
CA LYS A 294 4.64 5.24 -13.11
C LYS A 294 5.10 4.72 -11.73
N GLN A 295 4.33 4.95 -10.67
CA GLN A 295 4.62 4.45 -9.31
C GLN A 295 4.13 3.02 -9.04
N GLN A 296 3.42 2.39 -10.00
CA GLN A 296 3.01 0.99 -9.85
C GLN A 296 4.22 0.04 -9.89
N ASN A 297 4.22 -0.93 -8.99
CA ASN A 297 5.19 -2.01 -8.98
C ASN A 297 4.91 -3.03 -10.11
N ALA A 298 5.81 -3.98 -10.33
CA ALA A 298 5.69 -4.98 -11.41
C ALA A 298 4.41 -5.85 -11.34
N TYR A 299 3.74 -5.91 -10.20
CA TYR A 299 2.48 -6.64 -9.97
C TYR A 299 1.23 -5.74 -10.05
N GLY A 300 1.39 -4.44 -10.31
CA GLY A 300 0.29 -3.46 -10.42
C GLY A 300 -0.23 -2.89 -9.11
N GLY A 301 0.34 -3.28 -7.97
CA GLY A 301 0.12 -2.62 -6.68
C GLY A 301 1.06 -1.42 -6.48
N PHE A 302 0.90 -0.73 -5.35
CA PHE A 302 1.81 0.35 -4.96
C PHE A 302 2.79 -0.14 -3.87
N SER A 303 3.26 0.76 -3.01
CA SER A 303 4.44 0.56 -2.17
C SER A 303 4.08 0.23 -0.71
N SER A 304 2.82 0.42 -0.31
CA SER A 304 2.24 0.11 0.99
C SER A 304 0.80 -0.40 0.83
N THR A 305 0.09 -0.59 1.94
CA THR A 305 -1.34 -0.88 1.92
C THR A 305 -2.15 0.36 1.55
N GLN A 306 -1.88 1.48 2.21
CA GLN A 306 -2.73 2.67 2.15
C GLN A 306 -2.60 3.40 0.81
N ASP A 307 -1.39 3.45 0.24
CA ASP A 307 -1.18 4.01 -1.09
C ASP A 307 -1.96 3.22 -2.16
N THR A 308 -1.93 1.89 -2.10
CA THR A 308 -2.73 0.99 -2.94
C THR A 308 -4.24 1.17 -2.73
N VAL A 309 -4.69 1.29 -1.48
CA VAL A 309 -6.11 1.42 -1.08
C VAL A 309 -6.74 2.74 -1.53
N VAL A 310 -5.96 3.81 -1.74
CA VAL A 310 -6.47 5.09 -2.26
C VAL A 310 -6.20 5.24 -3.76
N ALA A 311 -5.03 4.80 -4.25
CA ALA A 311 -4.66 4.93 -5.66
C ALA A 311 -5.45 4.02 -6.59
N LEU A 312 -5.74 2.77 -6.19
CA LEU A 312 -6.59 1.89 -7.01
C LEU A 312 -7.97 2.52 -7.23
N PRO A 313 -8.80 2.87 -6.22
CA PRO A 313 -10.08 3.53 -6.46
C PRO A 313 -9.96 4.86 -7.22
N ALA A 314 -8.88 5.62 -7.08
CA ALA A 314 -8.65 6.85 -7.85
C ALA A 314 -8.45 6.57 -9.36
N LEU A 315 -7.60 5.60 -9.69
CA LEU A 315 -7.37 5.13 -11.06
C LEU A 315 -8.61 4.44 -11.63
N SER A 316 -9.31 3.64 -10.82
CA SER A 316 -10.59 3.02 -11.16
C SER A 316 -11.63 4.07 -11.53
N LEU A 317 -11.81 5.11 -10.70
CA LEU A 317 -12.74 6.21 -10.98
C LEU A 317 -12.34 6.94 -12.26
N TYR A 318 -11.06 7.27 -12.46
CA TYR A 318 -10.59 7.88 -13.69
C TYR A 318 -10.92 7.02 -14.92
N ALA A 319 -10.63 5.72 -14.88
CA ALA A 319 -10.98 4.80 -15.95
C ALA A 319 -12.47 4.86 -16.30
N THR A 320 -13.39 4.88 -15.32
CA THR A 320 -14.83 5.03 -15.59
C THR A 320 -15.22 6.36 -16.25
N LYS A 321 -14.40 7.41 -16.12
CA LYS A 321 -14.67 8.73 -16.72
C LYS A 321 -14.07 8.91 -18.12
N VAL A 322 -13.09 8.09 -18.50
CA VAL A 322 -12.44 8.13 -19.83
C VAL A 322 -12.68 6.87 -20.67
N PHE A 323 -13.40 5.88 -20.13
CA PHE A 323 -13.74 4.66 -20.85
C PHE A 323 -14.63 4.95 -22.06
N SER A 324 -14.23 4.39 -23.20
CA SER A 324 -15.02 4.31 -24.42
C SER A 324 -15.16 2.85 -24.84
N SER A 325 -16.39 2.45 -25.19
CA SER A 325 -16.75 1.19 -25.84
C SER A 325 -16.27 1.11 -27.29
N ASP A 326 -15.92 2.26 -27.89
CA ASP A 326 -15.58 2.38 -29.30
C ASP A 326 -14.20 3.00 -29.53
N GLY A 327 -13.55 2.63 -30.62
CA GLY A 327 -12.29 3.21 -31.09
C GLY A 327 -11.13 2.22 -31.21
N SER A 328 -10.10 2.66 -31.93
CA SER A 328 -8.82 1.98 -32.07
C SER A 328 -7.67 2.99 -32.13
N SER A 329 -6.47 2.55 -31.77
CA SER A 329 -5.25 3.34 -31.81
C SER A 329 -4.04 2.49 -32.18
N THR A 330 -3.27 2.95 -33.16
CA THR A 330 -1.96 2.42 -33.51
C THR A 330 -0.88 3.19 -32.75
N VAL A 331 0.03 2.46 -32.11
CA VAL A 331 1.19 2.98 -31.39
C VAL A 331 2.46 2.59 -32.15
N THR A 332 3.26 3.59 -32.47
CA THR A 332 4.57 3.45 -33.13
C THR A 332 5.64 3.94 -32.17
N VAL A 333 6.60 3.09 -31.83
CA VAL A 333 7.75 3.42 -30.97
C VAL A 333 9.03 3.19 -31.74
N GLN A 334 9.89 4.20 -31.83
CA GLN A 334 11.07 4.20 -32.71
C GLN A 334 12.30 4.75 -32.00
N SER A 335 13.46 4.16 -32.25
CA SER A 335 14.77 4.76 -31.98
C SER A 335 15.57 4.85 -33.28
N ALA A 336 16.84 5.26 -33.21
CA ALA A 336 17.73 5.22 -34.36
C ALA A 336 18.03 3.79 -34.89
N ALA A 337 17.72 2.74 -34.11
CA ALA A 337 18.04 1.35 -34.42
C ALA A 337 16.82 0.41 -34.43
N ASP A 338 15.77 0.70 -33.65
CA ASP A 338 14.58 -0.16 -33.51
C ASP A 338 13.30 0.57 -33.96
N THR A 339 12.34 -0.18 -34.49
CA THR A 339 10.96 0.30 -34.74
C THR A 339 9.95 -0.78 -34.34
N HIS A 340 8.92 -0.37 -33.59
CA HIS A 340 7.90 -1.26 -33.07
C HIS A 340 6.50 -0.66 -33.27
N HIS A 341 5.63 -1.39 -33.97
CA HIS A 341 4.21 -1.07 -34.09
C HIS A 341 3.37 -1.97 -33.18
N PHE A 342 2.27 -1.42 -32.68
CA PHE A 342 1.26 -2.11 -31.88
C PHE A 342 -0.11 -1.53 -32.25
N ASP A 343 -1.13 -2.37 -32.35
CA ASP A 343 -2.50 -1.94 -32.58
C ASP A 343 -3.35 -2.27 -31.36
N VAL A 344 -4.11 -1.28 -30.90
CA VAL A 344 -5.03 -1.39 -29.77
C VAL A 344 -6.44 -1.14 -30.27
N ASN A 345 -7.32 -2.12 -30.08
CA ASN A 345 -8.75 -2.08 -30.38
C ASN A 345 -9.52 -2.66 -29.17
N GLN A 346 -10.85 -2.85 -29.28
CA GLN A 346 -11.62 -3.40 -28.16
C GLN A 346 -11.29 -4.88 -27.88
N ASP A 347 -11.13 -5.71 -28.91
CA ASP A 347 -10.83 -7.14 -28.78
C ASP A 347 -9.51 -7.42 -28.04
N ASN A 348 -8.52 -6.53 -28.22
CA ASN A 348 -7.19 -6.67 -27.64
C ASN A 348 -6.85 -5.59 -26.59
N LYS A 349 -7.83 -4.81 -26.11
CA LYS A 349 -7.64 -3.71 -25.15
C LYS A 349 -6.90 -4.12 -23.88
N LEU A 350 -7.17 -5.35 -23.41
CA LEU A 350 -6.55 -5.95 -22.21
C LEU A 350 -5.37 -6.85 -22.54
N LEU A 351 -5.09 -7.08 -23.82
CA LEU A 351 -3.94 -7.85 -24.24
C LEU A 351 -2.69 -7.02 -23.93
N TYR A 352 -1.91 -7.51 -22.98
CA TYR A 352 -0.61 -6.92 -22.68
C TYR A 352 0.37 -7.29 -23.79
N GLN A 353 0.64 -6.33 -24.68
CA GLN A 353 1.55 -6.51 -25.81
C GLN A 353 2.95 -6.05 -25.38
N GLU A 354 3.95 -6.92 -25.44
CA GLU A 354 5.32 -6.65 -24.98
C GLU A 354 6.36 -7.04 -26.04
N LYS A 355 7.37 -6.19 -26.22
CA LYS A 355 8.54 -6.44 -27.07
C LYS A 355 9.82 -6.10 -26.29
N GLN A 356 10.85 -6.92 -26.43
CA GLN A 356 12.16 -6.63 -25.85
C GLN A 356 12.84 -5.53 -26.67
N LEU A 357 13.43 -4.55 -25.97
CA LEU A 357 14.23 -3.48 -26.54
C LEU A 357 15.69 -3.91 -26.51
N GLN A 358 16.33 -4.01 -27.68
CA GLN A 358 17.72 -4.47 -27.76
C GLN A 358 18.73 -3.34 -27.52
N ASN A 359 18.38 -2.11 -27.92
CA ASN A 359 19.30 -0.98 -27.95
C ASN A 359 19.07 -0.01 -26.77
N VAL A 360 19.77 -0.22 -25.65
CA VAL A 360 19.74 0.69 -24.48
C VAL A 360 21.18 0.91 -23.99
N PRO A 361 21.63 2.17 -23.77
CA PRO A 361 20.85 3.40 -23.72
C PRO A 361 20.46 3.95 -25.10
N ALA A 362 19.24 4.47 -25.21
CA ALA A 362 18.75 5.13 -26.43
C ALA A 362 17.60 6.11 -26.14
N LYS A 363 17.39 7.04 -27.07
CA LYS A 363 16.20 7.90 -27.13
C LYS A 363 15.15 7.26 -28.02
N TYR A 364 13.93 7.13 -27.50
CA TYR A 364 12.80 6.59 -28.23
C TYR A 364 11.74 7.68 -28.45
N SER A 365 11.25 7.83 -29.68
CA SER A 365 10.01 8.55 -29.99
C SER A 365 8.82 7.60 -29.87
N ILE A 366 7.68 8.13 -29.44
CA ILE A 366 6.42 7.42 -29.32
C ILE A 366 5.37 8.27 -30.05
N GLU A 367 4.75 7.71 -31.08
CA GLU A 367 3.61 8.28 -31.81
C GLU A 367 2.37 7.41 -31.58
N VAL A 368 1.24 8.05 -31.25
CA VAL A 368 -0.07 7.41 -31.13
C VAL A 368 -1.05 8.08 -32.10
N LYS A 369 -1.69 7.27 -32.95
CA LYS A 369 -2.72 7.68 -33.92
C LYS A 369 -3.99 6.87 -33.69
N GLY A 370 -5.12 7.55 -33.49
CA GLY A 370 -6.42 6.91 -33.26
C GLY A 370 -7.26 7.63 -32.21
N SER A 371 -8.32 6.96 -31.75
CA SER A 371 -9.29 7.46 -30.77
C SER A 371 -9.28 6.72 -29.42
N ALA A 372 -8.71 5.51 -29.36
CA ALA A 372 -8.60 4.75 -28.11
C ALA A 372 -7.46 5.27 -27.22
N CYS A 373 -7.70 5.39 -25.91
CA CYS A 373 -6.63 5.63 -24.94
C CYS A 373 -5.68 4.42 -24.88
N VAL A 374 -4.38 4.69 -24.79
CA VAL A 374 -3.34 3.66 -24.70
C VAL A 374 -2.35 4.03 -23.59
N SER A 375 -1.94 3.03 -22.82
CA SER A 375 -0.83 3.12 -21.88
C SER A 375 0.41 2.52 -22.53
N VAL A 376 1.47 3.32 -22.64
CA VAL A 376 2.77 2.91 -23.19
C VAL A 376 3.78 3.00 -22.05
N GLN A 377 4.42 1.88 -21.73
CA GLN A 377 5.38 1.82 -20.63
C GLN A 377 6.64 1.10 -21.04
N MET A 378 7.78 1.68 -20.67
CA MET A 378 9.10 1.12 -20.89
C MET A 378 9.66 0.70 -19.52
N SER A 379 10.31 -0.45 -19.44
CA SER A 379 10.75 -1.03 -18.17
C SER A 379 12.15 -1.60 -18.29
N LEU A 380 12.99 -1.23 -17.31
CA LEU A 380 14.36 -1.70 -17.18
C LEU A 380 14.43 -2.70 -16.03
N PHE A 381 14.93 -3.89 -16.33
CA PHE A 381 15.24 -4.94 -15.36
C PHE A 381 16.75 -5.04 -15.27
N TYR A 382 17.30 -4.99 -14.05
CA TYR A 382 18.72 -5.03 -13.81
C TYR A 382 19.01 -5.48 -12.39
N ASN A 383 20.18 -6.09 -12.17
CA ASN A 383 20.67 -6.41 -10.85
C ASN A 383 21.61 -5.31 -10.37
N ILE A 384 21.60 -5.03 -9.06
CA ILE A 384 22.61 -4.20 -8.38
C ILE A 384 23.31 -5.06 -7.32
N PRO A 385 24.57 -4.75 -6.95
CA PRO A 385 25.22 -5.40 -5.81
C PRO A 385 24.37 -5.28 -4.54
N THR A 386 24.29 -6.35 -3.76
CA THR A 386 23.56 -6.37 -2.49
C THR A 386 24.06 -5.23 -1.58
N PRO A 387 23.18 -4.33 -1.10
CA PRO A 387 23.56 -3.32 -0.11
C PRO A 387 24.15 -4.01 1.11
N LYS A 388 25.38 -3.66 1.49
CA LYS A 388 26.10 -4.33 2.59
C LYS A 388 25.53 -4.01 3.97
N ASP A 389 24.80 -2.89 4.09
CA ASP A 389 24.21 -2.40 5.34
C ASP A 389 22.75 -1.97 5.12
N SER A 390 21.82 -2.49 5.93
CA SER A 390 20.53 -1.82 6.13
C SER A 390 20.73 -0.65 7.07
N LYS A 391 20.33 0.55 6.66
CA LYS A 391 20.39 1.74 7.52
C LYS A 391 19.38 1.73 8.67
N ALA A 392 18.37 0.85 8.63
CA ALA A 392 17.19 0.94 9.51
C ALA A 392 17.08 -0.18 10.55
N LEU A 393 17.71 -1.34 10.35
CA LEU A 393 17.71 -2.45 11.30
C LEU A 393 19.10 -3.09 11.41
N GLN A 394 19.68 -3.00 12.61
CA GLN A 394 20.90 -3.73 12.98
C GLN A 394 20.52 -4.99 13.77
N ILE A 395 21.22 -6.09 13.51
CA ILE A 395 21.05 -7.36 14.21
C ILE A 395 22.42 -7.77 14.72
N PHE A 396 22.47 -8.28 15.95
CA PHE A 396 23.60 -9.02 16.49
C PHE A 396 23.08 -10.36 16.99
N ALA A 397 23.80 -11.43 16.68
CA ALA A 397 23.48 -12.77 17.18
C ALA A 397 24.67 -13.28 18.00
N ARG A 398 24.37 -13.82 19.19
CA ARG A 398 25.35 -14.38 20.12
C ARG A 398 24.92 -15.80 20.47
N THR A 399 25.87 -16.72 20.55
CA THR A 399 25.63 -18.09 20.98
C THR A 399 26.24 -18.31 22.36
N GLY A 400 25.46 -18.85 23.29
CA GLY A 400 25.90 -19.26 24.63
C GLY A 400 25.72 -20.77 24.81
N GLY A 401 26.63 -21.40 25.54
CA GLY A 401 26.57 -22.84 25.82
C GLY A 401 27.93 -23.42 26.15
N LEU A 402 27.96 -24.46 26.98
CA LEU A 402 29.17 -25.22 27.32
C LEU A 402 29.14 -26.55 26.57
N CYS A 403 30.04 -26.73 25.60
CA CYS A 403 30.20 -28.00 24.89
C CYS A 403 31.01 -29.01 25.70
N GLN A 404 30.46 -29.45 26.83
CA GLN A 404 31.01 -30.58 27.59
C GLN A 404 30.61 -31.90 26.91
N SER A 405 31.56 -32.84 26.82
CA SER A 405 31.42 -34.09 26.08
C SER A 405 30.29 -34.98 26.64
N GLY A 406 29.10 -34.92 26.03
CA GLY A 406 27.92 -35.66 26.44
C GLY A 406 26.71 -35.39 25.53
N THR A 407 25.75 -36.31 25.52
CA THR A 407 24.50 -36.19 24.75
C THR A 407 23.53 -35.24 25.44
N GLY A 408 22.94 -34.30 24.68
CA GLY A 408 21.94 -33.35 25.21
C GLY A 408 22.43 -31.92 25.42
N GLN A 409 23.48 -31.48 24.71
CA GLN A 409 23.94 -30.09 24.74
C GLN A 409 22.85 -29.12 24.26
N ILE A 410 22.57 -28.11 25.08
CA ILE A 410 21.70 -26.97 24.73
C ILE A 410 22.60 -25.83 24.24
N LEU A 411 22.22 -25.22 23.12
CA LEU A 411 22.87 -24.03 22.56
C LEU A 411 21.87 -22.87 22.64
N ASP A 412 22.13 -21.91 23.51
CA ASP A 412 21.36 -20.68 23.59
C ASP A 412 21.73 -19.76 22.43
N VAL A 413 20.73 -19.27 21.69
CA VAL A 413 20.92 -18.26 20.65
C VAL A 413 20.22 -16.98 21.08
N VAL A 414 21.01 -15.96 21.41
CA VAL A 414 20.55 -14.64 21.82
C VAL A 414 20.60 -13.71 20.61
N LEU A 415 19.49 -13.03 20.33
CA LEU A 415 19.41 -12.00 19.29
C LEU A 415 19.19 -10.63 19.92
N ASP A 416 20.13 -9.72 19.68
CA ASP A 416 19.99 -8.30 19.95
C ASP A 416 19.59 -7.62 18.64
N ILE A 417 18.39 -7.04 18.58
CA ILE A 417 17.88 -6.32 17.39
C ILE A 417 17.73 -4.86 17.78
N MET A 418 18.17 -3.96 16.89
CA MET A 418 18.13 -2.52 17.11
C MET A 418 17.51 -1.82 15.90
N TYR A 419 16.53 -0.96 16.16
CA TYR A 419 15.99 -0.05 15.15
C TYR A 419 16.86 1.21 15.08
N THR A 420 17.30 1.55 13.87
CA THR A 420 18.12 2.74 13.57
C THR A 420 17.51 3.57 12.43
N GLY A 421 16.21 3.41 12.20
CA GLY A 421 15.47 4.16 11.18
C GLY A 421 15.17 5.61 11.58
N THR A 422 14.51 6.34 10.69
CA THR A 422 14.21 7.78 10.84
C THR A 422 12.88 8.08 11.54
N GLN A 423 12.24 7.07 12.15
CA GLN A 423 11.00 7.20 12.91
C GLN A 423 11.28 6.95 14.40
N ASP A 424 10.35 7.33 15.28
CA ASP A 424 10.53 7.15 16.73
C ASP A 424 10.54 5.67 17.16
N SER A 425 9.88 4.79 16.39
CA SER A 425 9.86 3.34 16.60
C SER A 425 9.74 2.57 15.27
N SER A 426 9.99 1.25 15.30
CA SER A 426 9.66 0.35 14.19
C SER A 426 8.16 0.03 14.16
N ASN A 427 7.64 -0.44 13.01
CA ASN A 427 6.41 -1.24 13.00
C ASN A 427 6.69 -2.63 13.63
N MET A 428 5.69 -3.53 13.64
CA MET A 428 5.88 -4.93 14.03
C MET A 428 6.97 -5.61 13.18
N VAL A 429 7.93 -6.25 13.85
CA VAL A 429 9.10 -6.89 13.25
C VAL A 429 8.95 -8.41 13.30
N ILE A 430 9.18 -9.10 12.17
CA ILE A 430 9.44 -10.54 12.15
C ILE A 430 10.93 -10.78 12.34
N VAL A 431 11.23 -11.72 13.22
CA VAL A 431 12.49 -12.44 13.25
C VAL A 431 12.26 -13.84 12.69
N ASP A 432 12.81 -14.12 11.52
CA ASP A 432 12.81 -15.43 10.87
C ASP A 432 14.22 -16.03 11.01
N MET A 433 14.39 -16.87 12.03
CA MET A 433 15.64 -17.58 12.31
C MET A 433 15.55 -19.01 11.80
N LYS A 434 16.40 -19.38 10.84
CA LYS A 434 16.61 -20.79 10.52
C LYS A 434 17.53 -21.45 11.57
N LEU A 435 17.16 -22.64 12.03
CA LEU A 435 18.01 -23.46 12.89
C LEU A 435 19.28 -23.92 12.15
N LEU A 436 20.36 -24.14 12.91
CA LEU A 436 21.55 -24.80 12.39
C LEU A 436 21.24 -26.26 11.99
N SER A 437 21.80 -26.71 10.86
CA SER A 437 21.69 -28.11 10.45
C SER A 437 22.22 -29.04 11.54
N GLY A 438 21.42 -30.05 11.92
CA GLY A 438 21.73 -30.97 13.02
C GLY A 438 21.24 -30.55 14.40
N PHE A 439 20.72 -29.33 14.55
CA PHE A 439 20.05 -28.87 15.78
C PHE A 439 18.53 -28.95 15.64
N LYS A 440 17.84 -29.21 16.75
CA LYS A 440 16.38 -29.16 16.87
C LYS A 440 16.01 -28.09 17.89
N LEU A 441 14.82 -27.50 17.77
CA LEU A 441 14.32 -26.56 18.77
C LEU A 441 14.07 -27.30 20.10
N GLU A 442 14.58 -26.75 21.19
CA GLU A 442 14.26 -27.18 22.54
C GLU A 442 12.83 -26.70 22.90
N PRO A 443 11.86 -27.60 23.18
CA PRO A 443 10.45 -27.22 23.34
C PRO A 443 10.18 -26.22 24.46
N SER A 444 10.99 -26.21 25.52
CA SER A 444 10.87 -25.24 26.61
C SER A 444 11.22 -23.81 26.18
N SER A 445 12.16 -23.63 25.24
CA SER A 445 12.58 -22.31 24.74
C SER A 445 11.43 -21.54 24.08
N LEU A 446 10.57 -22.21 23.29
CA LEU A 446 9.42 -21.52 22.66
C LEU A 446 8.43 -20.97 23.69
N ASN A 447 8.35 -21.55 24.89
CA ASN A 447 7.54 -21.04 25.99
C ASN A 447 8.23 -19.90 26.77
N ALA A 448 9.56 -19.87 26.80
CA ALA A 448 10.32 -18.76 27.39
C ALA A 448 10.19 -17.46 26.58
N VAL A 449 10.06 -17.53 25.24
CA VAL A 449 9.88 -16.36 24.37
C VAL A 449 8.41 -16.05 24.05
N ARG A 450 7.44 -16.65 24.76
CA ARG A 450 6.02 -16.29 24.66
C ARG A 450 5.70 -15.04 25.52
N PRO A 451 4.60 -14.31 25.21
CA PRO A 451 4.27 -13.03 25.85
C PRO A 451 4.08 -13.08 27.38
N PHE A 452 3.91 -14.26 27.98
CA PHE A 452 3.90 -14.43 29.44
C PHE A 452 5.26 -14.14 30.12
N ASN A 453 6.38 -14.32 29.40
CA ASN A 453 7.73 -14.22 29.94
C ASN A 453 8.58 -13.10 29.29
N SER A 454 8.12 -12.51 28.18
CA SER A 454 8.81 -11.39 27.52
C SER A 454 7.82 -10.33 27.05
N LYS A 455 8.02 -9.06 27.46
CA LYS A 455 7.12 -7.95 27.13
C LYS A 455 7.15 -7.50 25.67
N SER A 456 8.13 -7.97 24.89
CA SER A 456 8.37 -7.51 23.51
C SER A 456 7.95 -8.51 22.44
N VAL A 457 7.71 -9.78 22.78
CA VAL A 457 7.38 -10.85 21.81
C VAL A 457 5.91 -11.24 21.96
N HIS A 458 5.10 -10.83 20.98
CA HIS A 458 3.66 -11.06 20.98
C HIS A 458 3.29 -12.50 20.55
N ARG A 459 4.09 -13.10 19.67
CA ARG A 459 3.90 -14.49 19.19
C ARG A 459 5.25 -15.11 18.81
N ALA A 460 5.38 -16.42 19.02
CA ALA A 460 6.52 -17.22 18.57
C ALA A 460 6.03 -18.57 18.05
N GLU A 461 6.51 -18.98 16.88
CA GLU A 461 6.13 -20.22 16.19
C GLU A 461 7.36 -20.98 15.69
N TYR A 462 7.20 -22.30 15.48
CA TYR A 462 8.20 -23.16 14.85
C TYR A 462 7.57 -23.86 13.65
N ASN A 463 8.20 -23.74 12.48
CA ASN A 463 7.71 -24.32 11.22
C ASN A 463 8.89 -24.60 10.27
N ASN A 464 8.97 -25.80 9.70
CA ASN A 464 9.99 -26.17 8.69
C ASN A 464 11.44 -25.78 9.06
N ASP A 465 11.88 -26.08 10.28
CA ASP A 465 13.19 -25.72 10.86
C ASP A 465 13.48 -24.21 11.01
N HIS A 466 12.43 -23.38 10.98
CA HIS A 466 12.48 -21.95 11.25
C HIS A 466 11.74 -21.62 12.55
N VAL A 467 12.35 -20.77 13.38
CA VAL A 467 11.74 -20.10 14.53
C VAL A 467 11.32 -18.71 14.09
N ILE A 468 10.02 -18.43 14.15
CA ILE A 468 9.41 -17.18 13.68
C ILE A 468 8.87 -16.42 14.89
N MET A 469 9.47 -15.27 15.21
CA MET A 469 9.06 -14.42 16.33
C MET A 469 8.48 -13.10 15.83
N TYR A 470 7.44 -12.62 16.51
CA TYR A 470 6.66 -11.44 16.18
C TYR A 470 6.87 -10.40 17.29
N LEU A 471 7.67 -9.37 17.02
CA LEU A 471 8.04 -8.34 17.98
C LEU A 471 7.18 -7.09 17.76
N GLU A 472 6.56 -6.56 18.81
CA GLU A 472 5.63 -5.42 18.68
C GLU A 472 6.32 -4.15 18.15
N GLU A 473 7.41 -3.72 18.81
CA GLU A 473 8.29 -2.62 18.40
C GLU A 473 9.71 -2.88 18.96
N VAL A 474 10.73 -2.27 18.36
CA VAL A 474 12.14 -2.40 18.80
C VAL A 474 12.75 -1.01 19.06
N GLY A 475 13.41 -0.84 20.22
CA GLY A 475 14.09 0.40 20.63
C GLY A 475 15.62 0.35 20.57
N MET A 476 16.30 1.42 20.99
CA MET A 476 17.77 1.49 21.06
C MET A 476 18.33 0.86 22.35
N ILE A 477 19.30 -0.05 22.23
CA ILE A 477 20.11 -0.63 23.32
C ILE A 477 21.57 -0.72 22.85
N THR A 478 22.55 -0.53 23.73
CA THR A 478 23.97 -0.28 23.35
C THR A 478 24.92 -1.48 23.41
N CYS A 479 25.51 -1.80 22.25
CA CYS A 479 26.86 -2.36 21.98
C CYS A 479 27.34 -3.75 22.51
N VAL A 480 28.05 -4.51 21.64
CA VAL A 480 29.47 -5.01 21.72
C VAL A 480 29.70 -6.13 20.66
N LYS A 481 30.96 -6.28 20.17
CA LYS A 481 31.39 -6.78 18.83
C LYS A 481 31.71 -8.29 18.64
N ASN A 482 31.73 -8.70 17.35
CA ASN A 482 32.52 -9.78 16.67
C ASN A 482 32.11 -11.29 16.73
N LEU A 483 31.66 -11.87 15.58
CA LEU A 483 32.15 -13.08 14.84
C LEU A 483 31.11 -13.59 13.78
N LYS A 484 31.26 -14.78 13.14
CA LYS A 484 30.99 -15.10 11.69
C LYS A 484 29.68 -15.94 11.35
N PRO A 485 29.42 -16.68 10.21
CA PRO A 485 28.06 -16.81 9.58
C PRO A 485 27.07 -18.04 9.65
N ALA A 486 25.74 -17.78 9.84
CA ALA A 486 24.50 -18.58 9.57
C ALA A 486 23.21 -17.71 9.65
N VAL A 487 22.18 -17.95 8.80
CA VAL A 487 21.18 -16.92 8.41
C VAL A 487 20.05 -16.63 9.42
N VAL A 488 19.96 -15.37 9.85
CA VAL A 488 18.76 -14.76 10.48
C VAL A 488 18.24 -13.66 9.55
N LYS A 489 16.94 -13.69 9.21
CA LYS A 489 16.28 -12.60 8.50
C LYS A 489 15.43 -11.81 9.48
N VAL A 490 15.65 -10.50 9.56
CA VAL A 490 14.74 -9.59 10.28
C VAL A 490 14.12 -8.64 9.26
N TYR A 491 12.80 -8.53 9.28
CA TYR A 491 12.04 -7.70 8.35
C TYR A 491 10.72 -7.22 8.96
N ASP A 492 10.20 -6.10 8.45
CA ASP A 492 8.88 -5.58 8.82
C ASP A 492 7.78 -6.58 8.43
N TYR A 493 6.90 -6.93 9.37
CA TYR A 493 5.82 -7.92 9.18
C TYR A 493 4.92 -7.63 7.98
N TYR A 494 4.82 -6.35 7.61
CA TYR A 494 3.97 -5.86 6.54
C TYR A 494 4.75 -5.54 5.25
N GLN A 495 6.08 -5.76 5.22
CA GLN A 495 6.93 -5.53 4.04
C GLN A 495 8.02 -6.61 3.87
N THR A 496 7.64 -7.78 3.37
CA THR A 496 8.57 -8.87 3.03
C THR A 496 9.46 -8.60 1.80
N SER A 497 9.10 -7.61 0.97
CA SER A 497 9.69 -7.39 -0.37
C SER A 497 10.58 -6.15 -0.51
N LYS A 498 10.61 -5.23 0.47
CA LYS A 498 11.41 -3.99 0.40
C LYS A 498 12.79 -4.18 1.05
N SER A 499 13.83 -4.21 0.22
CA SER A 499 15.24 -4.39 0.62
C SER A 499 15.78 -3.37 1.65
N LYS A 500 15.14 -2.22 1.84
CA LYS A 500 15.55 -1.20 2.82
C LYS A 500 15.50 -1.70 4.28
N LEU A 501 14.60 -2.64 4.61
CA LEU A 501 14.39 -3.18 5.97
C LEU A 501 14.71 -4.67 6.13
N LEU A 502 15.14 -5.34 5.05
CA LEU A 502 15.65 -6.71 5.15
C LEU A 502 17.09 -6.67 5.67
N SER A 503 17.27 -6.95 6.95
CA SER A 503 18.60 -7.17 7.52
C SER A 503 18.85 -8.68 7.60
N THR A 504 19.94 -9.15 6.99
CA THR A 504 20.30 -10.58 6.92
C THR A 504 21.57 -10.78 7.72
N TYR A 505 21.43 -11.29 8.94
CA TYR A 505 22.56 -11.58 9.81
C TYR A 505 23.06 -13.01 9.65
N LEU A 506 24.27 -13.23 10.13
CA LEU A 506 25.08 -14.41 9.91
C LEU A 506 25.81 -14.76 11.24
N TYR A 507 25.45 -15.86 11.94
CA TYR A 507 26.07 -16.41 13.20
C TYR A 507 26.83 -17.77 13.07
N THR A 508 28.03 -17.95 13.67
CA THR A 508 28.81 -19.21 13.64
C THR A 508 29.22 -19.71 15.01
N PHE A 509 29.39 -21.03 15.07
CA PHE A 509 30.13 -21.75 16.10
C PHE A 509 31.63 -21.40 16.15
N LYS A 510 32.20 -21.41 17.36
CA LYS A 510 33.63 -21.65 17.62
C LYS A 510 33.72 -22.69 18.72
N SER A 511 34.39 -23.82 18.47
CA SER A 511 34.95 -24.62 19.56
C SER A 511 36.15 -23.88 20.14
N TYR A 512 36.24 -23.85 21.46
CA TYR A 512 37.52 -23.68 22.17
C TYR A 512 38.05 -25.07 22.54
#